data_AF-A0A0K2ZIR4-F1
#
_entry.id   AF-A0A0K2ZIR4-F1
#
_cell.length_a   1.000
_cell.length_b   1.000
_cell.length_c   1.000
_cell.angle_alpha   90.00
_cell.angle_beta   90.00
_cell.angle_gamma   90.00
#
_symmetry.space_group_name_H-M   'P 1'
#
loop_
_entity.id
_entity.type
_entity.pdbx_description
1 polymer ?
#
loop_
_entity_poly.entity_id
_entity_poly.type
_entity_poly.pdbx_seq_one_letter_code
_entity_poly.pdbx_strand_id
1 'polypeptide(L)'
;MRSVSRLAFCLLLTSVLPMVGCAKPSAADSPAATSTNAQGCARKRHLGPQDPFQTPPPLMEACLGPYTLRIPANYFGDQMGPNFDDSFGLYLEYPTLQPFAPGERTHLSVDVATRTVDIGYHYLDRVDVREALRNQYTPSSSEQDNPAERLESRIRGATTYGLTPYYADLPKVFAYYRAKGYSESHSDESTSIFNAASHKDWYVSRDDKGQISTIIKCTSKEVTQSGVEYHDGKLVRNKEEALPECDHFFIVPDLKVLVEIGYVRFALPDWKKVEETARDELRKFMVEKPHS
;
A
#
# COMPACT_ATOMS: atom_id res chain seq x y z
N MET A 1 -81.73 27.84 26.60
CA MET A 1 -82.30 29.19 26.40
C MET A 1 -81.17 30.13 25.97
N ARG A 2 -81.40 30.91 24.89
CA ARG A 2 -80.47 31.80 24.12
C ARG A 2 -79.35 31.03 23.38
N SER A 3 -79.30 30.90 22.04
CA SER A 3 -79.30 31.90 20.93
C SER A 3 -78.21 32.96 21.15
N VAL A 4 -77.22 33.20 20.28
CA VAL A 4 -77.33 33.67 18.89
C VAL A 4 -75.95 33.53 18.19
N SER A 5 -75.98 32.98 16.96
CA SER A 5 -75.34 33.39 15.69
C SER A 5 -73.87 33.84 15.60
N ARG A 6 -73.17 33.38 14.54
CA ARG A 6 -72.79 34.29 13.43
C ARG A 6 -72.41 33.58 12.12
N LEU A 7 -72.94 34.20 11.07
CA LEU A 7 -72.79 34.02 9.63
C LEU A 7 -71.41 33.67 9.06
N ALA A 8 -71.50 32.99 7.93
CA ALA A 8 -70.50 32.68 6.92
C ALA A 8 -69.84 33.89 6.26
N PHE A 9 -68.61 33.70 5.77
CA PHE A 9 -68.09 34.33 4.56
C PHE A 9 -67.02 33.41 3.93
N CYS A 10 -67.26 32.97 2.69
CA CYS A 10 -66.29 32.28 1.84
C CYS A 10 -65.29 33.30 1.26
N LEU A 11 -64.00 33.02 1.39
CA LEU A 11 -62.94 33.62 0.57
C LEU A 11 -61.95 32.52 0.15
N LEU A 12 -61.92 32.29 -1.16
CA LEU A 12 -60.93 31.47 -1.86
C LEU A 12 -59.57 32.19 -1.83
N LEU A 13 -58.55 31.54 -1.27
CA LEU A 13 -57.15 31.96 -1.34
C LEU A 13 -56.34 30.86 -2.02
N THR A 14 -56.10 31.05 -3.31
CA THR A 14 -55.09 30.34 -4.09
C THR A 14 -53.71 30.69 -3.56
N SER A 15 -53.06 29.75 -2.87
CA SER A 15 -51.67 29.86 -2.44
C SER A 15 -50.75 29.27 -3.52
N VAL A 16 -49.92 30.15 -4.08
CA VAL A 16 -48.80 29.83 -4.96
C VAL A 16 -47.70 29.21 -4.11
N LEU A 17 -47.40 27.93 -4.34
CA LEU A 17 -46.22 27.25 -3.78
C LEU A 17 -44.97 27.78 -4.49
N PRO A 18 -43.97 28.35 -3.78
CA PRO A 18 -42.66 28.52 -4.37
C PRO A 18 -42.03 27.14 -4.51
N MET A 19 -41.75 26.73 -5.75
CA MET A 19 -40.87 25.61 -6.03
C MET A 19 -39.46 25.97 -5.55
N VAL A 20 -39.16 25.66 -4.29
CA VAL A 20 -37.77 25.53 -3.83
C VAL A 20 -37.25 24.25 -4.46
N GLY A 21 -36.68 24.39 -5.66
CA GLY A 21 -35.89 23.32 -6.24
C GLY A 21 -34.74 23.00 -5.29
N CYS A 22 -34.68 21.76 -4.80
CA CYS A 22 -33.48 21.23 -4.16
C CYS A 22 -32.36 21.24 -5.20
N ALA A 23 -31.57 22.31 -5.25
CA ALA A 23 -30.27 22.26 -5.87
C ALA A 23 -29.47 21.18 -5.12
N LYS A 24 -29.07 20.11 -5.83
CA LYS A 24 -28.04 19.20 -5.31
C LYS A 24 -26.83 20.09 -5.01
N PRO A 25 -26.26 20.04 -3.79
CA PRO A 25 -25.00 20.73 -3.53
C PRO A 25 -23.99 20.26 -4.58
N SER A 26 -23.35 21.23 -5.22
CA SER A 26 -22.20 20.98 -6.08
C SER A 26 -21.16 20.23 -5.25
N ALA A 27 -20.43 19.29 -5.86
CA ALA A 27 -19.30 18.62 -5.19
C ALA A 27 -18.25 19.61 -4.64
N ALA A 28 -18.30 20.88 -5.07
CA ALA A 28 -17.47 21.98 -4.56
C ALA A 28 -17.81 22.46 -3.13
N ASP A 29 -18.98 22.11 -2.56
CA ASP A 29 -19.46 22.67 -1.28
C ASP A 29 -19.32 21.73 -0.07
N SER A 30 -18.60 20.61 -0.21
CA SER A 30 -18.28 19.78 0.96
C SER A 30 -17.30 20.54 1.87
N PRO A 31 -17.59 20.73 3.17
CA PRO A 31 -16.69 21.47 4.06
C PRO A 31 -15.33 20.78 4.08
N ALA A 32 -14.31 21.40 3.51
CA ALA A 32 -12.95 20.89 3.59
C ALA A 32 -12.39 21.28 4.96
N ALA A 33 -12.18 20.30 5.84
CA ALA A 33 -11.43 20.55 7.07
C ALA A 33 -9.94 20.56 6.74
N THR A 34 -9.20 21.54 7.27
CA THR A 34 -7.74 21.52 7.15
C THR A 34 -7.16 20.73 8.31
N SER A 35 -6.27 19.78 8.04
CA SER A 35 -5.47 19.07 9.06
C SER A 35 -3.99 19.34 8.84
N THR A 36 -3.23 19.54 9.91
CA THR A 36 -1.78 19.75 9.86
C THR A 36 -1.09 18.67 10.68
N ASN A 37 -0.10 17.98 10.10
CA ASN A 37 0.66 16.96 10.82
C ASN A 37 1.77 17.57 11.71
N ALA A 38 2.44 16.73 12.51
CA ALA A 38 3.49 17.17 13.43
C ALA A 38 4.69 17.84 12.72
N GLN A 39 4.90 17.56 11.43
CA GLN A 39 5.96 18.11 10.60
C GLN A 39 5.53 19.37 9.83
N GLY A 40 4.34 19.90 10.08
CA GLY A 40 3.85 21.16 9.53
C GLY A 40 3.27 21.06 8.11
N CYS A 41 3.04 19.86 7.57
CA CYS A 41 2.29 19.70 6.33
C CYS A 41 0.80 19.89 6.61
N ALA A 42 0.20 20.91 5.99
CA ALA A 42 -1.23 21.16 6.02
C ALA A 42 -1.88 20.56 4.76
N ARG A 43 -2.99 19.85 4.94
CA ARG A 43 -3.81 19.28 3.85
C ARG A 43 -5.28 19.59 4.04
N LYS A 44 -6.00 19.71 2.93
CA LYS A 44 -7.47 19.73 2.89
C LYS A 44 -7.99 18.31 2.94
N ARG A 45 -8.74 17.99 3.99
CA ARG A 45 -9.53 16.76 4.10
C ARG A 45 -10.86 16.98 3.39
N HIS A 46 -11.18 16.08 2.46
CA HIS A 46 -12.50 16.03 1.86
C HIS A 46 -13.47 15.36 2.85
N LEU A 47 -14.44 16.11 3.37
CA LEU A 47 -15.43 15.60 4.33
C LEU A 47 -16.76 15.16 3.68
N GLY A 48 -16.86 15.26 2.35
CA GLY A 48 -18.03 14.85 1.60
C GLY A 48 -17.96 13.42 1.07
N PRO A 49 -19.09 12.87 0.59
CA PRO A 49 -19.08 11.60 -0.15
C PRO A 49 -18.07 11.64 -1.28
N GLN A 50 -17.20 10.65 -1.35
CA GLN A 50 -16.27 10.46 -2.46
C GLN A 50 -16.86 9.46 -3.45
N ASP A 51 -16.68 9.73 -4.75
CA ASP A 51 -17.10 8.83 -5.82
C ASP A 51 -15.85 8.19 -6.45
N PRO A 52 -15.55 6.91 -6.18
CA PRO A 52 -14.38 6.25 -6.74
C PRO A 52 -14.47 6.07 -8.27
N PHE A 53 -15.66 6.21 -8.86
CA PHE A 53 -15.89 6.10 -10.31
C PHE A 53 -15.71 7.42 -11.06
N GLN A 54 -15.43 8.53 -10.36
CA GLN A 54 -15.34 9.85 -10.97
C GLN A 54 -14.22 9.92 -12.03
N THR A 55 -14.56 10.45 -13.22
CA THR A 55 -13.63 10.64 -14.33
C THR A 55 -13.68 12.10 -14.84
N PRO A 56 -12.55 12.84 -14.86
CA PRO A 56 -11.23 12.43 -14.38
C PRO A 56 -11.21 12.27 -12.85
N PRO A 57 -10.33 11.39 -12.30
CA PRO A 57 -10.19 11.24 -10.86
C PRO A 57 -9.82 12.59 -10.20
N PRO A 58 -10.46 12.98 -9.09
CA PRO A 58 -10.12 14.20 -8.39
C PRO A 58 -8.70 14.13 -7.79
N LEU A 59 -8.05 15.29 -7.64
CA LEU A 59 -6.76 15.38 -6.95
C LEU A 59 -6.97 15.47 -5.45
N MET A 60 -6.35 14.55 -4.71
CA MET A 60 -6.40 14.47 -3.24
C MET A 60 -5.08 14.95 -2.65
N GLU A 61 -5.16 15.67 -1.52
CA GLU A 61 -3.98 16.10 -0.78
C GLU A 61 -3.57 15.06 0.27
N ALA A 62 -2.31 14.63 0.21
CA ALA A 62 -1.67 13.76 1.18
C ALA A 62 -0.45 14.45 1.80
N CYS A 63 -0.10 14.07 3.02
CA CYS A 63 1.10 14.54 3.69
C CYS A 63 2.07 13.38 3.91
N LEU A 64 3.33 13.56 3.49
CA LEU A 64 4.43 12.66 3.83
C LEU A 64 5.47 13.45 4.61
N GLY A 65 5.42 13.39 5.93
CA GLY A 65 6.21 14.29 6.79
C GLY A 65 5.97 15.76 6.42
N PRO A 66 7.01 16.56 6.09
CA PRO A 66 6.86 17.97 5.75
C PRO A 66 6.39 18.22 4.29
N TYR A 67 6.18 17.17 3.50
CA TYR A 67 5.85 17.26 2.08
C TYR A 67 4.34 17.14 1.85
N THR A 68 3.80 18.05 1.04
CA THR A 68 2.43 17.98 0.53
C THR A 68 2.46 17.32 -0.84
N LEU A 69 1.59 16.34 -1.06
CA LEU A 69 1.41 15.66 -2.34
C LEU A 69 0.00 15.90 -2.87
N ARG A 70 -0.13 16.04 -4.20
CA ARG A 70 -1.41 16.09 -4.92
C ARG A 70 -1.53 14.90 -5.84
N ILE A 71 -2.26 13.90 -5.40
CA ILE A 71 -2.32 12.57 -6.01
C ILE A 71 -3.73 12.35 -6.57
N PRO A 72 -3.90 11.91 -7.84
CA PRO A 72 -5.22 11.52 -8.36
C PRO A 72 -5.83 10.39 -7.54
N ALA A 73 -7.13 10.48 -7.24
CA ALA A 73 -7.82 9.56 -6.34
C ALA A 73 -7.68 8.08 -6.75
N ASN A 74 -7.59 7.78 -8.05
CA ASN A 74 -7.47 6.40 -8.55
C ASN A 74 -6.12 5.70 -8.24
N TYR A 75 -5.14 6.41 -7.67
CA TYR A 75 -3.91 5.79 -7.15
C TYR A 75 -4.08 5.21 -5.74
N PHE A 76 -5.11 5.60 -4.99
CA PHE A 76 -5.30 5.13 -3.61
C PHE A 76 -6.01 3.78 -3.56
N GLY A 77 -5.90 3.08 -2.43
CA GLY A 77 -6.36 1.70 -2.28
C GLY A 77 -7.85 1.52 -2.52
N ASP A 78 -8.66 2.43 -1.96
CA ASP A 78 -10.11 2.51 -2.12
C ASP A 78 -10.55 3.51 -3.21
N GLN A 79 -9.58 4.12 -3.88
CA GLN A 79 -9.75 5.17 -4.88
C GLN A 79 -10.47 6.44 -4.39
N MET A 80 -10.41 6.73 -3.09
CA MET A 80 -11.08 7.87 -2.45
C MET A 80 -10.13 8.80 -1.67
N GLY A 81 -8.82 8.53 -1.69
CA GLY A 81 -7.81 9.41 -1.08
C GLY A 81 -7.03 8.73 0.06
N PRO A 82 -6.29 9.52 0.87
CA PRO A 82 -5.59 9.00 2.04
C PRO A 82 -6.56 8.41 3.09
N ASN A 83 -6.06 7.46 3.86
CA ASN A 83 -6.79 6.85 4.97
C ASN A 83 -7.16 7.87 6.06
N PHE A 84 -8.06 7.47 6.96
CA PHE A 84 -8.56 8.32 8.04
C PHE A 84 -7.46 8.80 9.02
N ASP A 85 -6.40 8.01 9.16
CA ASP A 85 -5.21 8.26 9.98
C ASP A 85 -4.12 9.04 9.24
N ASP A 86 -4.43 9.60 8.06
CA ASP A 86 -3.52 10.31 7.16
C ASP A 86 -2.47 9.43 6.46
N SER A 87 -2.44 8.11 6.70
CA SER A 87 -1.58 7.20 5.94
C SER A 87 -2.07 7.06 4.50
N PHE A 88 -1.15 6.71 3.59
CA PHE A 88 -1.51 6.39 2.22
C PHE A 88 -0.50 5.45 1.58
N GLY A 89 -0.95 4.75 0.54
CA GLY A 89 -0.12 4.03 -0.41
C GLY A 89 -0.56 4.33 -1.83
N LEU A 90 0.30 4.02 -2.81
CA LEU A 90 -0.05 4.03 -4.22
C LEU A 90 -0.26 2.59 -4.69
N TYR A 91 -1.34 2.37 -5.42
CA TYR A 91 -1.78 1.05 -5.87
C TYR A 91 -1.74 1.01 -7.39
N LEU A 92 -0.74 0.33 -7.94
CA LEU A 92 -0.48 0.28 -9.38
C LEU A 92 -0.78 -1.11 -9.94
N GLU A 93 -1.16 -1.17 -11.21
CA GLU A 93 -1.47 -2.42 -11.92
C GLU A 93 -0.23 -2.98 -12.61
N TYR A 94 0.21 -4.18 -12.22
CA TYR A 94 1.26 -4.91 -12.92
C TYR A 94 0.73 -5.51 -14.25
N PRO A 95 1.50 -5.49 -15.36
CA PRO A 95 2.90 -5.10 -15.50
C PRO A 95 3.15 -3.65 -15.94
N THR A 96 2.10 -2.87 -16.24
CA THR A 96 2.25 -1.51 -16.78
C THR A 96 2.73 -0.52 -15.71
N LEU A 97 2.44 -0.82 -14.44
CA LEU A 97 2.65 0.05 -13.28
C LEU A 97 1.93 1.40 -13.44
N GLN A 98 0.78 1.38 -14.10
CA GLN A 98 -0.15 2.51 -14.17
C GLN A 98 -1.20 2.39 -13.06
N PRO A 99 -1.84 3.48 -12.64
CA PRO A 99 -2.95 3.38 -11.69
C PRO A 99 -4.12 2.62 -12.32
N PHE A 100 -4.90 1.95 -11.47
CA PHE A 100 -6.15 1.31 -11.91
C PHE A 100 -7.14 2.35 -12.46
N ALA A 101 -8.07 1.89 -13.31
CA ALA A 101 -9.16 2.75 -13.77
C ALA A 101 -10.04 3.18 -12.58
N PRO A 102 -10.64 4.39 -12.60
CA PRO A 102 -11.61 4.80 -11.58
C PRO A 102 -12.70 3.74 -11.37
N GLY A 103 -12.90 3.33 -10.12
CA GLY A 103 -13.89 2.36 -9.69
C GLY A 103 -13.46 0.88 -9.76
N GLU A 104 -12.35 0.56 -10.45
CA GLU A 104 -11.90 -0.83 -10.63
C GLU A 104 -11.51 -1.50 -9.29
N ARG A 105 -11.15 -0.71 -8.27
CA ARG A 105 -10.76 -1.21 -6.95
C ARG A 105 -11.86 -1.14 -5.88
N THR A 106 -13.01 -0.51 -6.15
CA THR A 106 -14.12 -0.34 -5.18
C THR A 106 -14.63 -1.69 -4.64
N HIS A 107 -14.53 -2.74 -5.45
CA HIS A 107 -14.82 -4.12 -5.07
C HIS A 107 -13.60 -4.98 -5.38
N LEU A 108 -12.58 -4.89 -4.51
CA LEU A 108 -11.29 -5.54 -4.69
C LEU A 108 -11.46 -7.05 -4.91
N SER A 109 -11.45 -7.47 -6.18
CA SER A 109 -11.50 -8.88 -6.55
C SER A 109 -10.13 -9.52 -6.33
N VAL A 110 -10.11 -10.85 -6.23
CA VAL A 110 -8.86 -11.61 -6.09
C VAL A 110 -7.91 -11.31 -7.25
N ASP A 111 -8.42 -11.19 -8.48
CA ASP A 111 -7.60 -10.86 -9.65
C ASP A 111 -7.03 -9.45 -9.59
N VAL A 112 -7.82 -8.47 -9.12
CA VAL A 112 -7.35 -7.08 -8.94
C VAL A 112 -6.27 -7.05 -7.87
N ALA A 113 -6.49 -7.71 -6.73
CA ALA A 113 -5.51 -7.83 -5.66
C ALA A 113 -4.22 -8.52 -6.16
N THR A 114 -4.35 -9.59 -6.94
CA THR A 114 -3.22 -10.39 -7.47
C THR A 114 -2.26 -9.57 -8.33
N ARG A 115 -2.78 -8.63 -9.14
CA ARG A 115 -1.94 -7.76 -9.99
C ARG A 115 -1.63 -6.40 -9.38
N THR A 116 -2.00 -6.20 -8.12
CA THR A 116 -1.70 -4.95 -7.40
C THR A 116 -0.24 -4.94 -6.97
N VAL A 117 0.43 -3.84 -7.27
CA VAL A 117 1.67 -3.42 -6.60
C VAL A 117 1.28 -2.35 -5.59
N ASP A 118 1.34 -2.68 -4.30
CA ASP A 118 1.01 -1.77 -3.19
C ASP A 118 2.28 -1.09 -2.72
N ILE A 119 2.35 0.24 -2.81
CA ILE A 119 3.54 1.05 -2.48
C ILE A 119 3.22 1.95 -1.29
N GLY A 120 3.76 1.61 -0.12
CA GLY A 120 3.72 2.41 1.10
C GLY A 120 4.93 3.35 1.23
N TYR A 121 4.69 4.55 1.77
CA TYR A 121 5.73 5.54 2.04
C TYR A 121 5.75 5.92 3.52
N HIS A 122 6.90 5.76 4.17
CA HIS A 122 7.09 6.06 5.58
C HIS A 122 8.13 7.17 5.75
N TYR A 123 7.67 8.36 6.11
CA TYR A 123 8.56 9.45 6.49
C TYR A 123 9.16 9.19 7.87
N LEU A 124 10.47 9.34 7.99
CA LEU A 124 11.21 9.09 9.23
C LEU A 124 11.74 10.41 9.80
N ASP A 125 11.13 10.85 10.88
CA ASP A 125 11.46 12.11 11.57
C ASP A 125 12.59 11.92 12.60
N ARG A 126 12.63 10.75 13.26
CA ARG A 126 13.49 10.45 14.42
C ARG A 126 14.59 9.42 14.17
N VAL A 127 14.45 8.60 13.12
CA VAL A 127 15.37 7.50 12.82
C VAL A 127 16.03 7.77 11.47
N ASP A 128 17.32 7.47 11.36
CA ASP A 128 18.01 7.54 10.08
C ASP A 128 17.42 6.53 9.09
N VAL A 129 17.20 6.93 7.84
CA VAL A 129 16.60 6.05 6.82
C VAL A 129 17.45 4.80 6.55
N ARG A 130 18.78 4.90 6.60
CA ARG A 130 19.65 3.73 6.39
C ARG A 130 19.58 2.80 7.59
N GLU A 131 19.46 3.34 8.80
CA GLU A 131 19.17 2.53 9.99
C GLU A 131 17.81 1.83 9.89
N ALA A 132 16.76 2.51 9.46
CA ALA A 132 15.45 1.90 9.28
C ALA A 132 15.46 0.78 8.22
N LEU A 133 16.17 0.96 7.10
CA LEU A 133 16.39 -0.12 6.13
C LEU A 133 17.21 -1.26 6.73
N ARG A 134 18.22 -0.96 7.54
CA ARG A 134 19.05 -1.96 8.23
C ARG A 134 18.24 -2.84 9.17
N ASN A 135 17.27 -2.25 9.86
CA ASN A 135 16.35 -2.96 10.75
C ASN A 135 15.48 -3.97 9.99
N GLN A 136 15.32 -3.84 8.67
CA GLN A 136 14.63 -4.85 7.85
C GLN A 136 15.42 -6.15 7.69
N TYR A 137 16.72 -6.16 7.96
CA TYR A 137 17.57 -7.36 7.84
C TYR A 137 18.47 -7.61 9.05
N THR A 138 18.19 -6.93 10.16
CA THR A 138 18.89 -7.11 11.41
C THR A 138 17.90 -7.67 12.43
N PRO A 139 18.22 -8.78 13.10
CA PRO A 139 17.32 -9.39 14.06
C PRO A 139 17.08 -8.46 15.26
N SER A 140 15.90 -8.58 15.87
CA SER A 140 15.64 -8.00 17.19
C SER A 140 16.52 -8.67 18.26
N SER A 141 16.59 -8.08 19.45
CA SER A 141 17.39 -8.63 20.56
C SER A 141 16.99 -10.05 20.95
N SER A 142 15.71 -10.41 20.86
CA SER A 142 15.20 -11.76 21.17
C SER A 142 15.48 -12.79 20.07
N GLU A 143 15.75 -12.33 18.85
CA GLU A 143 15.96 -13.17 17.66
C GLU A 143 17.42 -13.19 17.19
N GLN A 144 18.37 -12.70 17.99
CA GLN A 144 19.79 -12.63 17.60
C GLN A 144 20.41 -14.00 17.26
N ASP A 145 19.91 -15.07 17.88
CA ASP A 145 20.36 -16.43 17.62
C ASP A 145 19.52 -17.15 16.55
N ASN A 146 18.46 -16.51 16.03
CA ASN A 146 17.61 -17.11 15.03
C ASN A 146 18.29 -17.08 13.65
N PRO A 147 18.63 -18.25 13.07
CA PRO A 147 19.28 -18.30 11.76
C PRO A 147 18.38 -17.87 10.60
N ALA A 148 17.06 -17.76 10.79
CA ALA A 148 16.15 -17.21 9.79
C ALA A 148 16.25 -15.67 9.70
N GLU A 149 16.58 -15.00 10.80
CA GLU A 149 16.53 -13.53 10.91
C GLU A 149 17.86 -12.83 10.60
N ARG A 150 18.86 -13.57 10.09
CA ARG A 150 20.21 -13.06 9.87
C ARG A 150 20.70 -13.33 8.46
N LEU A 151 21.29 -12.31 7.84
CA LEU A 151 21.82 -12.43 6.48
C LEU A 151 23.01 -13.40 6.42
N GLU A 152 23.86 -13.42 7.46
CA GLU A 152 25.10 -14.20 7.51
C GLU A 152 24.85 -15.70 7.74
N SER A 153 23.69 -16.08 8.27
CA SER A 153 23.31 -17.48 8.48
C SER A 153 22.57 -18.09 7.28
N ARG A 154 22.27 -17.29 6.26
CA ARG A 154 21.55 -17.70 5.05
C ARG A 154 22.51 -18.21 3.96
N ILE A 155 21.97 -19.00 3.04
CA ILE A 155 22.71 -19.58 1.92
C ILE A 155 22.75 -18.56 0.78
N ARG A 156 23.92 -17.99 0.52
CA ARG A 156 24.13 -17.09 -0.62
C ARG A 156 24.00 -17.85 -1.94
N GLY A 157 23.10 -17.41 -2.81
CA GLY A 157 22.92 -17.96 -4.16
C GLY A 157 23.66 -17.17 -5.24
N ALA A 158 23.54 -17.65 -6.48
CA ALA A 158 24.02 -16.94 -7.67
C ALA A 158 23.17 -15.70 -7.95
N THR A 159 23.81 -14.62 -8.42
CA THR A 159 23.11 -13.38 -8.78
C THR A 159 22.01 -13.64 -9.81
N THR A 160 20.81 -13.11 -9.56
CA THR A 160 19.67 -13.17 -10.48
C THR A 160 18.95 -11.83 -10.51
N TYR A 161 18.52 -11.38 -11.69
CA TYR A 161 17.88 -10.06 -11.89
C TYR A 161 18.70 -8.87 -11.36
N GLY A 162 20.02 -9.00 -11.26
CA GLY A 162 20.90 -8.01 -10.64
C GLY A 162 20.89 -7.99 -9.10
N LEU A 163 20.17 -8.92 -8.45
CA LEU A 163 20.09 -9.11 -7.01
C LEU A 163 20.96 -10.28 -6.56
N THR A 164 21.56 -10.18 -5.37
CA THR A 164 22.19 -11.32 -4.69
C THR A 164 21.16 -12.01 -3.78
N PRO A 165 20.74 -13.25 -4.08
CA PRO A 165 19.83 -13.99 -3.22
C PRO A 165 20.53 -14.60 -2.00
N TYR A 166 19.80 -14.67 -0.89
CA TYR A 166 20.15 -15.26 0.40
C TYR A 166 18.97 -16.13 0.85
N TYR A 167 19.04 -17.41 0.52
CA TYR A 167 17.99 -18.38 0.81
C TYR A 167 18.02 -18.77 2.29
N ALA A 168 16.85 -19.00 2.88
CA ALA A 168 16.79 -19.53 4.24
C ALA A 168 17.48 -20.91 4.30
N ASP A 169 18.34 -21.12 5.29
CA ASP A 169 18.92 -22.43 5.58
C ASP A 169 17.89 -23.25 6.38
N LEU A 170 16.90 -23.81 5.69
CA LEU A 170 15.75 -24.50 6.31
C LEU A 170 16.19 -25.60 7.30
N PRO A 171 17.16 -26.48 6.99
CA PRO A 171 17.65 -27.45 7.97
C PRO A 171 18.16 -26.80 9.27
N LYS A 172 18.92 -25.71 9.16
CA LYS A 172 19.44 -24.98 10.32
C LYS A 172 18.35 -24.26 11.10
N VAL A 173 17.38 -23.66 10.40
CA VAL A 173 16.22 -22.99 11.00
C VAL A 173 15.33 -23.99 11.75
N PHE A 174 15.00 -25.12 11.14
CA PHE A 174 14.19 -26.15 11.79
C PHE A 174 14.91 -26.77 12.98
N ALA A 175 16.23 -27.00 12.89
CA ALA A 175 17.02 -27.44 14.03
C ALA A 175 16.98 -26.45 15.21
N TYR A 176 17.03 -25.15 14.93
CA TYR A 176 16.89 -24.10 15.96
C TYR A 176 15.53 -24.16 16.66
N TYR A 177 14.43 -24.26 15.91
CA TYR A 177 13.10 -24.33 16.53
C TYR A 177 12.84 -25.65 17.26
N ARG A 178 13.37 -26.79 16.79
CA ARG A 178 13.35 -28.05 17.55
C ARG A 178 14.05 -27.90 18.90
N ALA A 179 15.23 -27.27 18.91
CA ALA A 179 15.98 -27.05 20.15
C ALA A 179 15.24 -26.15 21.15
N LYS A 180 14.34 -25.28 20.66
CA LYS A 180 13.43 -24.48 21.48
C LYS A 180 12.14 -25.22 21.91
N GLY A 181 11.97 -26.48 21.52
CA GLY A 181 10.84 -27.32 21.92
C GLY A 181 9.57 -27.14 21.09
N TYR A 182 9.66 -26.56 19.90
CA TYR A 182 8.49 -26.44 19.01
C TYR A 182 8.12 -27.79 18.37
N SER A 183 6.82 -27.99 18.14
CA SER A 183 6.25 -29.19 17.50
C SER A 183 6.19 -29.04 15.98
N GLU A 184 6.48 -30.13 15.25
CA GLU A 184 6.35 -30.22 13.79
C GLU A 184 4.94 -30.63 13.31
N SER A 185 3.99 -30.73 14.24
CA SER A 185 2.57 -30.89 13.91
C SER A 185 2.14 -29.79 12.94
N HIS A 186 1.36 -30.16 11.92
CA HIS A 186 0.88 -29.22 10.88
C HIS A 186 2.00 -28.60 10.04
N SER A 187 3.14 -29.27 9.84
CA SER A 187 4.25 -28.79 9.01
C SER A 187 3.89 -28.63 7.52
N ASP A 188 2.79 -29.23 7.08
CA ASP A 188 2.17 -29.03 5.76
C ASP A 188 1.47 -27.67 5.62
N GLU A 189 1.02 -27.06 6.72
CA GLU A 189 0.37 -25.74 6.70
C GLU A 189 1.41 -24.62 6.50
N SER A 190 1.09 -23.63 5.65
CA SER A 190 2.00 -22.52 5.31
C SER A 190 2.36 -21.62 6.49
N THR A 191 1.50 -21.59 7.53
CA THR A 191 1.68 -20.85 8.79
C THR A 191 2.61 -21.55 9.77
N SER A 192 2.95 -22.83 9.52
CA SER A 192 3.84 -23.58 10.38
C SER A 192 5.28 -23.14 10.21
N ILE A 193 5.97 -22.92 11.33
CA ILE A 193 7.40 -22.61 11.36
C ILE A 193 8.29 -23.74 10.78
N PHE A 194 7.74 -24.94 10.56
CA PHE A 194 8.43 -26.05 9.90
C PHE A 194 8.09 -26.17 8.41
N ASN A 195 7.31 -25.24 7.88
CA ASN A 195 7.01 -25.13 6.46
C ASN A 195 8.01 -24.17 5.78
N ALA A 196 8.42 -24.49 4.56
CA ALA A 196 9.33 -23.63 3.80
C ALA A 196 8.72 -22.25 3.48
N ALA A 197 7.39 -22.16 3.26
CA ALA A 197 6.69 -20.92 2.95
C ALA A 197 6.80 -19.88 4.08
N SER A 198 6.94 -20.33 5.33
CA SER A 198 7.13 -19.47 6.51
C SER A 198 8.52 -18.81 6.58
N HIS A 199 9.48 -19.24 5.76
CA HIS A 199 10.85 -18.74 5.77
C HIS A 199 11.19 -18.03 4.47
N LYS A 200 10.94 -16.72 4.42
CA LYS A 200 11.15 -15.90 3.22
C LYS A 200 12.61 -15.94 2.75
N ASP A 201 12.81 -16.00 1.44
CA ASP A 201 14.10 -15.80 0.79
C ASP A 201 14.38 -14.31 0.62
N TRP A 202 15.64 -13.90 0.81
CA TRP A 202 16.01 -12.50 0.75
C TRP A 202 16.81 -12.21 -0.51
N TYR A 203 16.48 -11.15 -1.21
CA TYR A 203 17.18 -10.68 -2.41
C TYR A 203 17.70 -9.28 -2.13
N VAL A 204 19.00 -9.08 -2.34
CA VAL A 204 19.69 -7.87 -1.90
C VAL A 204 20.37 -7.18 -3.06
N SER A 205 20.13 -5.87 -3.20
CA SER A 205 20.97 -4.97 -3.98
C SER A 205 21.85 -4.13 -3.05
N ARG A 206 23.03 -3.74 -3.54
CA ARG A 206 23.97 -2.89 -2.81
C ARG A 206 24.30 -1.65 -3.62
N ASP A 207 24.53 -0.54 -2.92
CA ASP A 207 25.05 0.69 -3.51
C ASP A 207 26.55 0.57 -3.86
N ASP A 208 27.07 1.63 -4.48
CA ASP A 208 28.48 1.78 -4.88
C ASP A 208 29.47 1.69 -3.69
N LYS A 209 28.98 1.91 -2.46
CA LYS A 209 29.75 1.78 -1.21
C LYS A 209 29.60 0.38 -0.60
N GLY A 210 28.92 -0.54 -1.27
CA GLY A 210 28.67 -1.90 -0.80
C GLY A 210 27.62 -2.01 0.31
N GLN A 211 26.90 -0.94 0.63
CA GLN A 211 25.81 -0.98 1.62
C GLN A 211 24.55 -1.50 0.96
N ILE A 212 23.72 -2.24 1.71
CA ILE A 212 22.42 -2.69 1.22
C ILE A 212 21.54 -1.46 0.94
N SER A 213 21.15 -1.30 -0.32
CA SER A 213 20.26 -0.21 -0.77
C SER A 213 18.82 -0.69 -0.97
N THR A 214 18.67 -2.00 -1.19
CA THR A 214 17.38 -2.67 -1.43
C THR A 214 17.42 -4.04 -0.75
N ILE A 215 16.36 -4.39 -0.03
CA ILE A 215 16.08 -5.76 0.39
C ILE A 215 14.67 -6.17 -0.01
N ILE A 216 14.55 -7.35 -0.61
CA ILE A 216 13.28 -7.94 -1.02
C ILE A 216 13.16 -9.29 -0.35
N LYS A 217 12.08 -9.51 0.41
CA LYS A 217 11.80 -10.76 1.11
C LYS A 217 10.63 -11.44 0.42
N CYS A 218 10.86 -12.55 -0.25
CA CYS A 218 9.80 -13.27 -0.96
C CYS A 218 9.50 -14.62 -0.32
N THR A 219 8.30 -15.14 -0.52
CA THR A 219 7.97 -16.54 -0.24
C THR A 219 9.07 -17.44 -0.82
N SER A 220 9.50 -18.44 -0.02
CA SER A 220 10.63 -19.32 -0.33
C SER A 220 10.56 -19.92 -1.74
N LYS A 221 11.71 -20.02 -2.41
CA LYS A 221 11.86 -20.68 -3.71
C LYS A 221 11.42 -22.14 -3.71
N GLU A 222 11.38 -22.79 -2.54
CA GLU A 222 10.89 -24.15 -2.38
C GLU A 222 9.38 -24.25 -2.66
N VAL A 223 8.64 -23.14 -2.53
CA VAL A 223 7.29 -23.01 -3.07
C VAL A 223 7.40 -22.73 -4.57
N THR A 224 7.25 -23.74 -5.41
CA THR A 224 7.52 -23.63 -6.86
C THR A 224 6.35 -23.05 -7.68
N GLN A 225 5.16 -23.00 -7.10
CA GLN A 225 3.95 -22.45 -7.73
C GLN A 225 4.12 -20.95 -8.03
N SER A 226 3.45 -20.44 -9.05
CA SER A 226 3.39 -18.98 -9.31
C SER A 226 2.16 -18.35 -8.67
N GLY A 227 1.08 -19.12 -8.54
CA GLY A 227 -0.24 -18.64 -8.15
C GLY A 227 -0.95 -17.80 -9.20
N VAL A 228 -0.32 -17.56 -10.35
CA VAL A 228 -0.78 -16.59 -11.35
C VAL A 228 -0.63 -17.09 -12.77
N GLU A 229 -1.47 -16.54 -13.65
CA GLU A 229 -1.38 -16.68 -15.09
C GLU A 229 -1.79 -15.38 -15.80
N TYR A 230 -1.48 -15.26 -17.08
CA TYR A 230 -1.96 -14.14 -17.89
C TYR A 230 -3.29 -14.49 -18.55
N HIS A 231 -4.27 -13.60 -18.42
CA HIS A 231 -5.53 -13.63 -19.15
C HIS A 231 -5.81 -12.24 -19.72
N ASP A 232 -6.00 -12.15 -21.04
CA ASP A 232 -6.23 -10.88 -21.76
C ASP A 232 -5.18 -9.78 -21.44
N GLY A 233 -3.91 -10.18 -21.29
CA GLY A 233 -2.80 -9.26 -20.96
C GLY A 233 -2.76 -8.77 -19.52
N LYS A 234 -3.69 -9.20 -18.66
CA LYS A 234 -3.68 -8.94 -17.22
C LYS A 234 -3.20 -10.16 -16.46
N LEU A 235 -2.50 -9.94 -15.35
CA LEU A 235 -2.16 -11.00 -14.41
C LEU A 235 -3.39 -11.34 -13.56
N VAL A 236 -3.76 -12.61 -13.47
CA VAL A 236 -4.93 -13.10 -12.73
C VAL A 236 -4.56 -14.27 -11.83
N ARG A 237 -5.40 -14.58 -10.85
CA ARG A 237 -5.18 -15.69 -9.93
C ARG A 237 -5.50 -17.01 -10.65
N ASN A 238 -4.53 -17.93 -10.68
CA ASN A 238 -4.76 -19.29 -11.18
C ASN A 238 -5.33 -20.22 -10.07
N LYS A 239 -5.51 -21.50 -10.37
CA LYS A 239 -6.07 -22.50 -9.42
C LYS A 239 -5.05 -23.10 -8.44
N GLU A 240 -3.78 -22.69 -8.50
CA GLU A 240 -2.78 -23.17 -7.56
C GLU A 240 -3.08 -22.67 -6.15
N GLU A 241 -2.78 -23.46 -5.13
CA GLU A 241 -3.06 -23.09 -3.74
C GLU A 241 -2.21 -21.90 -3.28
N ALA A 242 -0.91 -21.93 -3.54
CA ALA A 242 -0.01 -20.86 -3.14
C ALA A 242 -0.09 -19.65 -4.08
N LEU A 243 0.05 -18.45 -3.50
CA LEU A 243 0.34 -17.21 -4.21
C LEU A 243 1.62 -16.60 -3.63
N PRO A 244 2.80 -17.00 -4.10
CA PRO A 244 4.04 -16.44 -3.61
C PRO A 244 4.10 -14.93 -3.78
N GLU A 245 4.55 -14.23 -2.74
CA GLU A 245 4.57 -12.78 -2.64
C GLU A 245 5.96 -12.28 -2.20
N CYS A 246 6.16 -10.97 -2.29
CA CYS A 246 7.37 -10.27 -1.87
C CYS A 246 7.03 -9.01 -1.08
N ASP A 247 7.78 -8.78 -0.01
CA ASP A 247 7.89 -7.48 0.65
C ASP A 247 9.22 -6.84 0.21
N HIS A 248 9.18 -5.64 -0.34
CA HIS A 248 10.32 -4.96 -0.93
C HIS A 248 10.55 -3.64 -0.24
N PHE A 249 11.74 -3.48 0.34
CA PHE A 249 12.15 -2.27 1.04
C PHE A 249 13.32 -1.58 0.35
N PHE A 250 13.21 -0.27 0.17
CA PHE A 250 14.31 0.61 -0.23
C PHE A 250 14.11 2.02 0.36
N ILE A 251 15.11 2.88 0.23
CA ILE A 251 15.06 4.25 0.78
C ILE A 251 15.10 5.33 -0.31
N VAL A 252 14.48 6.48 -0.03
CA VAL A 252 14.65 7.75 -0.75
C VAL A 252 15.33 8.72 0.21
N PRO A 253 16.68 8.75 0.24
CA PRO A 253 17.41 9.36 1.34
C PRO A 253 17.22 10.87 1.48
N ASP A 254 17.15 11.58 0.36
CA ASP A 254 16.91 13.02 0.29
C ASP A 254 15.56 13.42 0.88
N LEU A 255 14.57 12.52 0.82
CA LEU A 255 13.23 12.75 1.38
C LEU A 255 13.07 12.20 2.80
N LYS A 256 14.07 11.50 3.34
CA LYS A 256 13.96 10.74 4.61
C LYS A 256 12.81 9.73 4.60
N VAL A 257 12.63 9.02 3.48
CA VAL A 257 11.53 8.06 3.29
C VAL A 257 12.07 6.63 3.19
N LEU A 258 11.45 5.73 3.95
CA LEU A 258 11.50 4.29 3.72
C LEU A 258 10.28 3.92 2.86
N VAL A 259 10.51 3.20 1.76
CA VAL A 259 9.47 2.68 0.89
C VAL A 259 9.32 1.19 1.16
N GLU A 260 8.07 0.76 1.35
CA GLU A 260 7.68 -0.65 1.47
C GLU A 260 6.75 -0.97 0.30
N ILE A 261 6.99 -2.09 -0.38
CA ILE A 261 6.18 -2.50 -1.52
C ILE A 261 5.77 -3.96 -1.38
N GLY A 262 4.48 -4.24 -1.52
CA GLY A 262 3.94 -5.58 -1.65
C GLY A 262 3.59 -5.92 -3.10
N TYR A 263 4.02 -7.09 -3.58
CA TYR A 263 3.61 -7.63 -4.89
C TYR A 263 3.80 -9.15 -4.97
N VAL A 264 3.13 -9.79 -5.92
CA VAL A 264 3.33 -11.23 -6.19
C VAL A 264 4.74 -11.51 -6.69
N ARG A 265 5.39 -12.57 -6.19
CA ARG A 265 6.80 -12.92 -6.52
C ARG A 265 7.05 -13.07 -8.01
N PHE A 266 6.01 -13.36 -8.80
CA PHE A 266 6.07 -13.36 -10.26
C PHE A 266 6.64 -12.05 -10.84
N ALA A 267 6.36 -10.90 -10.21
CA ALA A 267 6.84 -9.58 -10.63
C ALA A 267 8.28 -9.25 -10.18
N LEU A 268 8.95 -10.14 -9.42
CA LEU A 268 10.33 -9.93 -8.94
C LEU A 268 11.35 -9.59 -10.04
N PRO A 269 11.31 -10.14 -11.27
CA PRO A 269 12.24 -9.75 -12.33
C PRO A 269 12.21 -8.25 -12.65
N ASP A 270 11.07 -7.59 -12.43
CA ASP A 270 10.85 -6.16 -12.70
C ASP A 270 11.06 -5.26 -11.48
N TRP A 271 11.64 -5.78 -10.37
CA TRP A 271 11.81 -5.04 -9.11
C TRP A 271 12.42 -3.65 -9.30
N LYS A 272 13.36 -3.50 -10.24
CA LYS A 272 14.02 -2.21 -10.50
C LYS A 272 13.08 -1.21 -11.14
N LYS A 273 12.25 -1.66 -12.09
CA LYS A 273 11.18 -0.86 -12.71
C LYS A 273 10.15 -0.43 -11.65
N VAL A 274 9.84 -1.32 -10.71
CA VAL A 274 8.95 -1.02 -9.58
C VAL A 274 9.56 0.07 -8.69
N GLU A 275 10.84 -0.01 -8.31
CA GLU A 275 11.48 1.06 -7.53
C GLU A 275 11.50 2.39 -8.27
N GLU A 276 11.86 2.37 -9.56
CA GLU A 276 11.92 3.58 -10.40
C GLU A 276 10.54 4.23 -10.47
N THR A 277 9.48 3.45 -10.71
CA THR A 277 8.10 3.96 -10.75
C THR A 277 7.66 4.53 -9.39
N ALA A 278 7.99 3.86 -8.29
CA ALA A 278 7.67 4.36 -6.95
C ALA A 278 8.35 5.73 -6.68
N ARG A 279 9.64 5.86 -7.02
CA ARG A 279 10.37 7.15 -6.86
C ARG A 279 9.77 8.24 -7.75
N ASP A 280 9.46 7.90 -9.00
CA ASP A 280 8.98 8.86 -9.98
C ASP A 280 7.58 9.35 -9.63
N GLU A 281 6.64 8.46 -9.28
CA GLU A 281 5.29 8.85 -8.86
C GLU A 281 5.31 9.66 -7.56
N LEU A 282 6.15 9.28 -6.59
CA LEU A 282 6.32 10.06 -5.36
C LEU A 282 6.73 11.50 -5.68
N ARG A 283 7.78 11.69 -6.49
CA ARG A 283 8.31 13.02 -6.84
C ARG A 283 7.35 13.81 -7.72
N LYS A 284 6.70 13.16 -8.68
CA LYS A 284 5.71 13.75 -9.58
C LYS A 284 4.55 14.39 -8.82
N PHE A 285 4.11 13.79 -7.71
CA PHE A 285 2.99 14.32 -6.93
C PHE A 285 3.39 15.31 -5.85
N MET A 286 4.67 15.46 -5.52
CA MET A 286 5.13 16.47 -4.57
C MET A 286 4.83 17.88 -5.10
N VAL A 287 4.25 18.72 -4.25
CA VAL A 287 4.05 20.14 -4.55
C VAL A 287 5.35 20.88 -4.25
N GLU A 288 5.93 21.53 -5.25
CA GLU A 288 7.07 22.42 -5.02
C GLU A 288 6.68 23.54 -4.05
N LYS A 289 7.45 23.72 -2.97
CA LYS A 289 7.29 24.90 -2.14
C LYS A 289 7.80 26.11 -2.94
N PRO A 290 7.01 27.18 -3.10
CA PRO A 290 7.52 28.40 -3.70
C PRO A 290 8.76 28.84 -2.91
N HIS A 291 9.88 29.06 -3.61
CA HIS A 291 11.07 29.61 -2.98
C HIS A 291 10.71 31.01 -2.48
N SER A 292 10.71 31.18 -1.16
CA SER A 292 10.55 32.47 -0.48
C SER A 292 11.83 33.29 -0.55
#